data_AF-A0A2E4D6G6-F1
#
_entry.id   AF-A0A2E4D6G6-F1
#
_cell.length_a   1.000
_cell.length_b   1.000
_cell.length_c   1.000
_cell.angle_alpha   90.00
_cell.angle_beta   90.00
_cell.angle_gamma   90.00
#
_symmetry.space_group_name_H-M   'P 1'
#
loop_
_entity.id
_entity.type
_entity.pdbx_description
1 polymer ?
#
loop_
_entity_poly.entity_id
_entity_poly.type
_entity_poly.pdbx_seq_one_letter_code
_entity_poly.pdbx_strand_id
1 'polypeptide(L)'
;MFVLAFTSQVFAEQNSIRNIYTPQNQMYFYNDVMSFSLVFDQDVVVSGQPTMTLNLDSGRVEAEYSSGSGTKTITLKYQIEAGDFDHDGINILSQVNTSWGDIKSLDGSSVDLNLTPALRNVNLKSILVRGY
;
A
#
# COMPACT_ATOMS: atom_id res chain seq x y z
N MET A 1 -34.37 19.46 -36.43
CA MET A 1 -34.43 19.04 -35.01
C MET A 1 -33.27 18.11 -34.77
N PHE A 2 -32.16 18.63 -34.25
CA PHE A 2 -30.97 17.83 -33.93
C PHE A 2 -31.08 17.41 -32.45
N VAL A 3 -31.10 16.11 -32.19
CA VAL A 3 -30.94 15.57 -30.84
C VAL A 3 -29.46 15.28 -30.67
N LEU A 4 -28.78 16.05 -29.81
CA LEU A 4 -27.44 15.70 -29.34
C LEU A 4 -27.59 14.57 -28.33
N ALA A 5 -27.16 13.36 -28.70
CA ALA A 5 -26.95 12.29 -27.74
C ALA A 5 -25.67 12.61 -26.94
N PHE A 6 -25.82 13.03 -25.69
CA PHE A 6 -24.70 12.98 -24.75
C PHE A 6 -24.54 11.51 -24.34
N THR A 7 -23.49 10.86 -24.83
CA THR A 7 -22.98 9.67 -24.15
C THR A 7 -22.50 10.13 -22.79
N SER A 8 -23.30 9.90 -21.75
CA SER A 8 -22.82 9.98 -20.38
C SER A 8 -21.71 8.95 -20.26
N GLN A 9 -20.47 9.42 -20.28
CA GLN A 9 -19.38 8.65 -19.73
C GLN A 9 -19.65 8.61 -18.24
N VAL A 10 -20.25 7.51 -17.78
CA VAL A 10 -20.30 7.20 -16.37
C VAL A 10 -18.84 7.03 -15.97
N PHE A 11 -18.23 8.08 -15.40
CA PHE A 11 -17.05 7.90 -14.58
C PHE A 11 -17.55 7.09 -13.39
N ALA A 12 -17.41 5.76 -13.46
CA ALA A 12 -17.46 4.99 -12.23
C ALA A 12 -16.36 5.60 -11.34
N GLU A 13 -16.73 6.09 -10.14
CA GLU A 13 -15.74 6.37 -9.10
C GLU A 13 -14.97 5.05 -8.93
N GLN A 14 -13.76 4.98 -9.47
CA GLN A 14 -12.96 3.78 -9.39
C GLN A 14 -12.55 3.61 -7.93
N ASN A 15 -12.92 2.48 -7.33
CA ASN A 15 -12.50 2.14 -5.98
C ASN A 15 -10.98 2.19 -5.92
N SER A 16 -10.42 2.79 -4.87
CA SER A 16 -9.00 3.15 -4.85
C SER A 16 -8.48 3.27 -3.42
N ILE A 17 -7.16 3.21 -3.29
CA ILE A 17 -6.48 3.52 -2.03
C ILE A 17 -6.60 5.03 -1.78
N ARG A 18 -7.10 5.40 -0.60
CA ARG A 18 -7.38 6.77 -0.17
C ARG A 18 -6.37 7.32 0.82
N ASN A 19 -5.76 6.44 1.62
CA ASN A 19 -4.74 6.85 2.57
C ASN A 19 -3.76 5.71 2.87
N ILE A 20 -2.56 6.09 3.30
CA ILE A 20 -1.55 5.18 3.86
C ILE A 20 -1.15 5.71 5.22
N TYR A 21 -1.35 4.92 6.27
CA TYR A 21 -0.71 5.17 7.55
C TYR A 21 0.61 4.43 7.60
N THR A 22 1.69 5.18 7.82
CA THR A 22 3.05 4.66 7.92
C THR A 22 3.37 4.20 9.34
N PRO A 23 4.41 3.38 9.52
CA PRO A 23 4.98 3.09 10.82
C PRO A 23 5.40 4.36 11.56
N GLN A 24 5.64 4.25 12.87
CA GLN A 24 6.14 5.35 13.68
C GLN A 24 7.51 5.82 13.18
N ASN A 25 7.74 7.12 13.27
CA ASN A 25 9.02 7.75 12.97
C ASN A 25 10.05 7.38 14.03
N GLN A 26 10.94 6.45 13.70
CA GLN A 26 12.01 5.99 14.58
C GLN A 26 13.05 5.21 13.78
N MET A 27 14.11 4.79 14.48
CA MET A 27 15.04 3.76 13.99
C MET A 27 14.48 2.38 14.34
N TYR A 28 14.29 1.54 13.32
CA TYR A 28 13.91 0.13 13.46
C TYR A 28 15.18 -0.73 13.43
N PHE A 29 15.27 -1.67 14.36
CA PHE A 29 16.37 -2.62 14.51
C PHE A 29 15.97 -4.02 14.05
N TYR A 30 16.94 -4.93 14.03
CA TYR A 30 16.70 -6.35 13.73
C TYR A 30 15.51 -6.92 14.54
N ASN A 31 14.61 -7.63 13.84
CA ASN A 31 13.34 -8.16 14.34
C ASN A 31 12.26 -7.14 14.73
N ASP A 32 12.51 -5.84 14.63
CA ASP A 32 11.42 -4.87 14.71
C ASP A 32 10.48 -5.03 13.51
N VAL A 33 9.21 -4.65 13.72
CA VAL A 33 8.17 -4.80 12.70
C VAL A 33 7.63 -3.43 12.32
N MET A 34 7.75 -3.09 11.04
CA MET A 34 7.05 -1.98 10.42
C MET A 34 5.63 -2.41 10.04
N SER A 35 4.63 -1.64 10.43
CA SER A 35 3.22 -1.89 10.10
C SER A 35 2.67 -0.73 9.28
N PHE A 36 2.20 -1.02 8.06
CA PHE A 36 1.58 -0.09 7.15
C PHE A 36 0.09 -0.38 7.05
N SER A 37 -0.77 0.64 7.13
CA SER A 37 -2.21 0.47 6.90
C SER A 37 -2.63 1.17 5.62
N LEU A 38 -3.15 0.41 4.65
CA LEU A 38 -3.74 0.96 3.44
C LEU A 38 -5.24 1.08 3.63
N VAL A 39 -5.76 2.29 3.44
CA VAL A 39 -7.19 2.60 3.56
C VAL A 39 -7.80 2.73 2.18
N PHE A 40 -8.82 1.94 1.91
CA PHE A 40 -9.61 1.97 0.68
C PHE A 40 -10.87 2.82 0.86
N ASP A 41 -11.47 3.22 -0.25
CA ASP A 41 -12.75 3.93 -0.27
C ASP A 41 -13.93 3.05 0.19
N GLN A 42 -13.85 1.75 -0.08
CA GLN A 42 -14.84 0.73 0.29
C GLN A 42 -14.19 -0.46 0.99
N ASP A 43 -15.02 -1.34 1.57
CA ASP A 43 -14.53 -2.59 2.13
C ASP A 43 -14.00 -3.49 1.01
N VAL A 44 -12.83 -4.11 1.23
CA VAL A 44 -12.17 -4.94 0.23
C VAL A 44 -12.01 -6.38 0.68
N VAL A 45 -12.18 -7.32 -0.24
CA VAL A 45 -11.81 -8.73 -0.08
C VAL A 45 -10.41 -8.92 -0.63
N VAL A 46 -9.52 -9.41 0.21
CA VAL A 46 -8.15 -9.79 -0.17
C VAL A 46 -8.08 -11.30 -0.40
N SER A 47 -7.47 -11.68 -1.51
CA SER A 47 -7.04 -13.04 -1.83
C SER A 47 -5.56 -13.05 -2.23
N GLY A 48 -4.90 -14.20 -2.12
CA GLY A 48 -3.45 -14.31 -2.31
C GLY A 48 -2.65 -13.64 -1.18
N GLN A 49 -1.42 -13.22 -1.48
CA GLN A 49 -0.51 -12.60 -0.52
C GLN A 49 -0.04 -11.24 -1.05
N PRO A 50 -0.87 -10.18 -0.97
CA PRO A 50 -0.45 -8.88 -1.47
C PRO A 50 0.81 -8.37 -0.79
N THR A 51 1.65 -7.65 -1.55
CA THR A 51 2.86 -7.03 -1.06
C THR A 51 2.97 -5.58 -1.50
N MET A 52 3.72 -4.80 -0.71
CA MET A 52 4.13 -3.45 -1.05
C MET A 52 5.65 -3.36 -0.93
N THR A 53 6.31 -3.07 -2.05
CA THR A 53 7.77 -2.95 -2.06
C THR A 53 8.22 -1.71 -1.30
N LEU A 54 9.09 -1.92 -0.32
CA LEU A 54 9.88 -0.90 0.35
C LEU A 54 11.26 -0.82 -0.33
N ASN A 55 11.77 0.39 -0.51
CA ASN A 55 13.11 0.64 -1.01
C ASN A 55 13.95 1.24 0.12
N LEU A 56 14.87 0.42 0.63
CA LEU A 56 15.89 0.76 1.61
C LEU A 56 17.20 1.13 0.89
N ASP A 57 18.18 1.67 1.62
CA ASP A 57 19.55 1.82 1.10
C ASP A 57 20.21 0.46 0.84
N SER A 58 19.87 -0.56 1.64
CA SER A 58 20.34 -1.95 1.48
C SER A 58 19.73 -2.68 0.28
N GLY A 59 18.61 -2.20 -0.26
CA GLY A 59 17.91 -2.84 -1.37
C GLY A 59 16.38 -2.79 -1.26
N ARG A 60 15.71 -3.54 -2.15
CA ARG A 60 14.25 -3.66 -2.16
C ARG A 60 13.81 -4.86 -1.33
N VAL A 61 12.79 -4.64 -0.52
CA VAL A 61 12.18 -5.65 0.36
C VAL A 61 10.66 -5.51 0.29
N GLU A 62 9.91 -6.52 0.76
CA GLU A 62 8.46 -6.58 0.58
C GLU A 62 7.74 -6.54 1.93
N ALA A 63 6.89 -5.52 2.14
CA ALA A 63 5.91 -5.55 3.23
C ALA A 63 4.73 -6.42 2.80
N GLU A 64 4.40 -7.44 3.58
CA GLU A 64 3.42 -8.46 3.21
C GLU A 64 2.08 -8.27 3.93
N TYR A 65 0.99 -8.60 3.24
CA TYR A 65 -0.35 -8.59 3.81
C TYR A 65 -0.45 -9.45 5.08
N SER A 66 -0.98 -8.86 6.15
CA SER A 66 -1.12 -9.48 7.47
C SER A 66 -2.58 -9.64 7.88
N SER A 67 -3.46 -8.68 7.60
CA SER A 67 -4.87 -8.71 8.03
C SER A 67 -5.73 -7.63 7.38
N GLY A 68 -7.05 -7.69 7.58
CA GLY A 68 -7.99 -6.61 7.23
C GLY A 68 -8.95 -6.90 6.07
N SER A 69 -8.89 -8.09 5.46
CA SER A 69 -9.88 -8.53 4.46
C SER A 69 -11.31 -8.44 5.00
N GLY A 70 -12.24 -8.01 4.16
CA GLY A 70 -13.62 -7.70 4.49
C GLY A 70 -13.83 -6.32 5.12
N THR A 71 -12.80 -5.48 5.17
CA THR A 71 -12.87 -4.12 5.74
C THR A 71 -12.23 -3.09 4.80
N LYS A 72 -12.44 -1.79 5.07
CA LYS A 72 -11.78 -0.69 4.35
C LYS A 72 -10.28 -0.59 4.59
N THR A 73 -9.71 -1.33 5.53
CA THR A 73 -8.30 -1.15 5.89
C THR A 73 -7.59 -2.49 5.95
N ILE A 74 -6.54 -2.63 5.15
CA ILE A 74 -5.65 -3.78 5.23
C ILE A 74 -4.33 -3.35 5.86
N THR A 75 -3.72 -4.28 6.59
CA THR A 75 -2.41 -4.09 7.20
C THR A 75 -1.37 -4.90 6.44
N LEU A 76 -0.29 -4.25 6.02
CA LEU A 76 0.93 -4.91 5.54
C LEU A 76 2.03 -4.74 6.57
N LYS A 77 2.88 -5.75 6.72
CA LYS A 77 3.98 -5.77 7.69
C LYS A 77 5.29 -6.15 7.03
N TYR A 78 6.36 -5.52 7.51
CA TYR A 78 7.73 -5.90 7.19
C TYR A 78 8.51 -6.08 8.49
N GLN A 79 9.19 -7.22 8.65
CA GLN A 79 10.10 -7.45 9.76
C GLN A 79 11.52 -7.16 9.27
N ILE A 80 12.27 -6.36 10.03
CA ILE A 80 13.65 -6.03 9.68
C ILE A 80 14.52 -7.28 9.77
N GLU A 81 15.22 -7.57 8.68
CA GLU A 81 16.15 -8.67 8.55
C GLU A 81 17.60 -8.24 8.82
N ALA A 82 18.48 -9.24 8.98
CA ALA A 82 19.89 -8.99 9.16
C ALA A 82 20.49 -8.41 7.86
N GLY A 83 21.18 -7.28 7.96
CA GLY A 83 21.79 -6.60 6.82
C GLY A 83 20.95 -5.47 6.21
N ASP A 84 19.73 -5.27 6.69
CA ASP A 84 18.93 -4.10 6.30
C ASP A 84 19.52 -2.80 6.85
N PHE A 85 19.55 -1.77 6.03
CA PHE A 85 19.89 -0.43 6.49
C PHE A 85 19.26 0.64 5.59
N ASP A 86 18.89 1.75 6.22
CA ASP A 86 18.45 2.97 5.57
C ASP A 86 18.65 4.14 6.56
N HIS A 87 19.51 5.09 6.20
CA HIS A 87 19.87 6.19 7.10
C HIS A 87 19.26 7.53 6.72
N ASP A 88 18.61 7.62 5.56
CA ASP A 88 17.96 8.85 5.09
C ASP A 88 16.43 8.72 4.95
N GLY A 89 15.92 7.51 5.19
CA GLY A 89 14.54 7.15 5.33
C GLY A 89 13.94 6.51 4.09
N ILE A 90 13.08 5.52 4.37
CA ILE A 90 12.57 4.57 3.38
C ILE A 90 11.74 5.20 2.27
N ASN A 91 11.55 4.47 1.18
CA ASN A 91 10.56 4.80 0.14
C ASN A 91 9.62 3.64 -0.13
N ILE A 92 8.43 3.93 -0.63
CA ILE A 92 7.47 2.93 -1.11
C ILE A 92 7.26 3.08 -2.62
N LEU A 93 7.16 1.95 -3.33
CA LEU A 93 6.91 1.96 -4.77
C LEU A 93 5.47 2.41 -5.10
N SER A 94 5.19 2.66 -6.38
CA SER A 94 3.93 3.27 -6.82
C SER A 94 2.74 2.31 -6.88
N GLN A 95 2.85 1.07 -6.42
CA GLN A 95 1.79 0.08 -6.58
C GLN A 95 1.87 -1.04 -5.53
N VAL A 96 0.71 -1.59 -5.16
CA VAL A 96 0.58 -2.84 -4.42
C VAL A 96 0.54 -4.02 -5.41
N ASN A 97 1.34 -5.05 -5.16
CA ASN A 97 1.32 -6.32 -5.89
C ASN A 97 0.34 -7.29 -5.20
N THR A 98 -0.42 -8.09 -5.95
CA THR A 98 -1.39 -9.04 -5.37
C THR A 98 -0.87 -10.47 -5.25
N SER A 99 0.32 -10.77 -5.79
CA SER A 99 0.99 -12.09 -5.73
C SER A 99 0.05 -13.27 -5.94
N TRP A 100 -0.40 -13.45 -7.18
CA TRP A 100 -1.32 -14.54 -7.61
C TRP A 100 -2.74 -14.46 -7.05
N GLY A 101 -3.07 -13.40 -6.30
CA GLY A 101 -4.42 -13.09 -5.83
C GLY A 101 -4.98 -11.79 -6.39
N ASP A 102 -5.93 -11.21 -5.65
CA ASP A 102 -6.66 -10.01 -6.03
C ASP A 102 -7.13 -9.22 -4.79
N ILE A 103 -7.34 -7.92 -4.97
CA ILE A 103 -7.99 -7.03 -4.01
C ILE A 103 -9.18 -6.42 -4.72
N LYS A 104 -10.38 -6.83 -4.30
CA LYS A 104 -11.65 -6.35 -4.89
C LYS A 104 -12.53 -5.73 -3.83
N SER A 105 -13.45 -4.85 -4.23
CA SER A 105 -14.54 -4.46 -3.33
C SER A 105 -15.46 -5.65 -3.02
N LEU A 106 -16.23 -5.55 -1.93
CA LEU A 106 -17.24 -6.55 -1.55
C LEU A 106 -18.26 -6.84 -2.66
N ASP A 107 -18.56 -5.86 -3.52
CA ASP A 107 -19.47 -6.02 -4.65
C ASP A 107 -18.80 -6.67 -5.88
N GLY A 108 -17.51 -7.00 -5.80
CA GLY A 108 -16.71 -7.58 -6.87
C GLY A 108 -16.09 -6.58 -7.84
N SER A 109 -16.27 -5.28 -7.62
CA SER A 109 -15.66 -4.21 -8.41
C SER A 109 -14.13 -4.19 -8.25
N SER A 110 -13.43 -3.85 -9.33
CA SER A 110 -11.98 -3.68 -9.34
C SER A 110 -11.55 -2.49 -8.49
N VAL A 111 -10.39 -2.60 -7.85
CA VAL A 111 -9.75 -1.55 -7.05
C VAL A 111 -8.47 -1.07 -7.74
N ASP A 112 -8.28 0.24 -7.85
CA ASP A 112 -7.01 0.84 -8.24
C ASP A 112 -5.99 0.70 -7.09
N LEU A 113 -4.95 -0.08 -7.36
CA LEU A 113 -3.86 -0.36 -6.42
C LEU A 113 -2.64 0.55 -6.63
N ASN A 114 -2.77 1.60 -7.44
CA ASN A 114 -1.72 2.59 -7.62
C ASN A 114 -1.60 3.50 -6.40
N LEU A 115 -0.38 3.60 -5.86
CA LEU A 115 0.01 4.54 -4.82
C LEU A 115 0.42 5.85 -5.48
N THR A 116 -0.57 6.72 -5.70
CA THR A 116 -0.37 8.04 -6.31
C THR A 116 0.69 8.87 -5.57
N PRO A 117 1.34 9.87 -6.22
CA PRO A 117 2.29 10.75 -5.53
C PRO A 117 1.73 11.40 -4.26
N ALA A 118 0.42 11.72 -4.23
CA ALA A 118 -0.22 12.29 -3.05
C ALA A 118 -0.24 11.31 -1.87
N LEU A 119 -0.50 10.02 -2.12
CA LEU A 119 -0.49 8.98 -1.08
C LEU A 119 0.91 8.68 -0.56
N ARG A 120 1.93 8.87 -1.41
CA ARG A 120 3.34 8.64 -1.06
C ARG A 120 4.03 9.86 -0.46
N ASN A 121 3.37 11.02 -0.47
CA ASN A 121 3.85 12.25 0.18
C ASN A 121 3.59 12.21 1.70
N VAL A 122 4.08 11.14 2.33
CA VAL A 122 4.02 10.86 3.77
C VAL A 122 5.43 10.97 4.34
N ASN A 123 5.56 11.18 5.66
CA ASN A 123 6.86 11.36 6.30
C ASN A 123 7.61 10.02 6.46
N LEU A 124 8.14 9.49 5.36
CA LEU A 124 8.97 8.28 5.34
C LEU A 124 10.44 8.59 5.65
N LYS A 125 10.86 9.85 5.48
CA LYS A 125 12.23 10.33 5.74
C LYS A 125 12.65 10.27 7.20
N SER A 126 11.71 10.04 8.11
CA SER A 126 11.95 9.87 9.54
C SER A 126 11.88 8.40 10.00
N ILE A 127 11.75 7.45 9.08
CA ILE A 127 11.73 6.00 9.36
C ILE A 127 13.07 5.43 8.91
N LEU A 128 13.93 5.09 9.86
CA LEU A 128 15.31 4.64 9.62
C LEU A 128 15.45 3.16 9.94
N VAL A 129 16.45 2.50 9.37
CA VAL A 129 16.66 1.04 9.53
C VAL A 129 18.11 0.73 9.88
N ARG A 130 18.30 -0.17 10.86
CA ARG A 130 19.58 -0.73 11.27
C ARG A 130 19.44 -2.20 11.70
N GLY A 131 19.43 -3.10 10.73
CA GLY A 131 19.28 -4.55 10.91
C GLY A 131 20.56 -5.28 11.29
N TYR A 132 21.30 -4.79 12.30
CA TYR A 132 22.51 -5.47 12.82
C TYR A 132 22.82 -5.08 14.27
#